data_AF-A0A6B3I9A8-F1
#
_entry.id   AF-A0A6B3I9A8-F1
#
_cell.length_a   1.000
_cell.length_b   1.000
_cell.length_c   1.000
_cell.angle_alpha   90.00
_cell.angle_beta   90.00
_cell.angle_gamma   90.00
#
_symmetry.space_group_name_H-M   'P 1'
#
loop_
_entity.id
_entity.type
_entity.pdbx_description
1 polymer ?
#
loop_
_entity_poly.entity_id
_entity_poly.type
_entity_poly.pdbx_seq_one_letter_code
_entity_poly.pdbx_strand_id
1 'polypeptide(L)'
;LSVMAQVPEFGRRLTAGFGAPAGRMETFTEVTLPHGESPRRPDGVVRVERAGKLWTALVETKTNGNALKPDQVQAYMDIAARRGYEAVITLSNDVALDGSPLVDVRIDGRRKHKVALWHLSWAEVVHQAQMLIRHEGVGNAAHAWLLQELLHYLQHENSGCHGFQNMGAAWVPVRRGIDDETLCQGDARALEVIENWERLVRQVCLRLGGELGQKVLPVQRARRGSDPGVRRAELADHLCEQGRLNAEIRIEGTPGVL
;
A
#
# COMPACT_ATOMS: atom_id res chain seq x y z
N LEU A 1 -14.33 -4.23 -3.09
CA LEU A 1 -15.03 -3.34 -4.04
C LEU A 1 -16.50 -3.12 -3.64
N SER A 2 -17.34 -4.16 -3.56
CA SER A 2 -18.75 -4.02 -3.13
C SER A 2 -18.92 -3.23 -1.84
N VAL A 3 -18.12 -3.53 -0.81
CA VAL A 3 -18.15 -2.82 0.48
C VAL A 3 -17.81 -1.33 0.33
N MET A 4 -16.91 -0.95 -0.58
CA MET A 4 -16.60 0.46 -0.84
C MET A 4 -17.78 1.21 -1.45
N ALA A 5 -18.54 0.56 -2.33
CA ALA A 5 -19.73 1.15 -2.94
C ALA A 5 -20.91 1.23 -1.96
N GLN A 6 -21.08 0.22 -1.10
CA GLN A 6 -22.18 0.14 -0.13
C GLN A 6 -21.92 0.90 1.17
N VAL A 7 -20.66 1.17 1.51
CA VAL A 7 -20.25 1.94 2.70
C VAL A 7 -19.46 3.16 2.25
N PRO A 8 -20.13 4.29 1.91
CA PRO A 8 -19.49 5.47 1.32
C PRO A 8 -18.37 6.07 2.18
N GLU A 9 -18.47 5.98 3.51
CA GLU A 9 -17.45 6.43 4.46
C GLU A 9 -16.12 5.70 4.22
N PHE A 10 -16.20 4.38 4.01
CA PHE A 10 -15.05 3.53 3.74
C PHE A 10 -14.52 3.71 2.32
N GLY A 11 -15.40 3.70 1.31
CA GLY A 11 -15.01 3.95 -0.06
C GLY A 11 -14.29 5.29 -0.24
N ARG A 12 -14.84 6.36 0.36
CA ARG A 12 -14.22 7.69 0.35
C ARG A 12 -12.87 7.68 1.06
N ARG A 13 -12.78 7.04 2.23
CA ARG A 13 -11.56 6.98 3.03
C ARG A 13 -10.40 6.30 2.29
N LEU A 14 -10.67 5.23 1.54
CA LEU A 14 -9.66 4.55 0.72
C LEU A 14 -9.25 5.33 -0.53
N THR A 15 -10.13 6.16 -1.11
CA THR A 15 -9.89 6.77 -2.43
C THR A 15 -9.54 8.27 -2.38
N ALA A 16 -9.82 8.95 -1.27
CA ALA A 16 -9.54 10.39 -1.12
C ALA A 16 -8.05 10.71 -1.27
N GLY A 17 -7.17 9.86 -0.74
CA GLY A 17 -5.71 10.01 -0.89
C GLY A 17 -5.23 9.90 -2.35
N PHE A 18 -6.04 9.31 -3.23
CA PHE A 18 -5.74 9.12 -4.65
C PHE A 18 -6.37 10.20 -5.54
N GLY A 19 -6.96 11.23 -4.93
CA GLY A 19 -7.57 12.36 -5.63
C GLY A 19 -9.04 12.17 -6.00
N ALA A 20 -9.69 11.10 -5.55
CA ALA A 20 -11.12 10.90 -5.79
C ALA A 20 -11.96 11.95 -5.04
N PRO A 21 -13.01 12.51 -5.66
CA PRO A 21 -13.90 13.45 -4.99
C PRO A 21 -14.81 12.74 -3.98
N ALA A 22 -15.37 13.49 -3.02
CA ALA A 22 -16.46 13.00 -2.16
C ALA A 22 -17.78 12.95 -2.96
N GLY A 23 -17.97 11.88 -3.74
CA GLY A 23 -19.08 11.71 -4.65
C GLY A 23 -19.75 10.34 -4.56
N ARG A 24 -20.73 10.09 -5.43
CA ARG A 24 -21.38 8.78 -5.55
C ARG A 24 -20.39 7.79 -6.15
N MET A 25 -20.11 6.71 -5.43
CA MET A 25 -19.19 5.66 -5.85
C MET A 25 -19.94 4.49 -6.50
N GLU A 26 -19.41 4.00 -7.62
CA GLU A 26 -19.79 2.76 -8.25
C GLU A 26 -18.53 1.91 -8.48
N THR A 27 -18.65 0.60 -8.32
CA THR A 27 -17.54 -0.34 -8.52
C THR A 27 -17.96 -1.48 -9.43
N PHE A 28 -17.08 -1.88 -10.32
CA PHE A 28 -17.31 -2.94 -11.29
C PHE A 28 -16.20 -3.99 -11.19
N THR A 29 -16.54 -5.26 -11.39
CA THR A 29 -15.60 -6.39 -11.50
C THR A 29 -15.76 -7.03 -12.87
N GLU A 30 -14.79 -7.86 -13.26
CA GLU A 30 -14.82 -8.61 -14.54
C GLU A 30 -14.89 -7.74 -15.82
N VAL A 31 -14.49 -6.47 -15.71
CA VAL A 31 -14.51 -5.53 -16.83
C VAL A 31 -13.45 -5.93 -17.85
N THR A 32 -13.87 -6.25 -19.07
CA THR A 32 -12.94 -6.60 -20.15
C THR A 32 -12.63 -5.37 -21.00
N LEU A 33 -11.36 -4.97 -21.03
CA LEU A 33 -10.87 -3.76 -21.70
C LEU A 33 -10.02 -4.12 -22.93
N PRO A 34 -10.43 -3.73 -24.14
CA PRO A 34 -9.62 -3.92 -25.35
C PRO A 34 -8.22 -3.31 -25.24
N HIS A 35 -7.20 -4.08 -25.65
CA HIS A 35 -5.79 -3.69 -25.65
C HIS A 35 -4.97 -4.50 -26.69
N GLY A 36 -4.86 -3.99 -27.93
CA GLY A 36 -4.23 -4.74 -29.02
C GLY A 36 -5.03 -6.01 -29.35
N GLU A 37 -4.34 -7.12 -29.60
CA GLU A 37 -4.96 -8.41 -29.94
C GLU A 37 -5.56 -9.14 -28.72
N SER A 38 -5.04 -8.88 -27.52
CA SER A 38 -5.45 -9.56 -26.29
C SER A 38 -6.11 -8.58 -25.31
N PRO A 39 -7.41 -8.68 -25.04
CA PRO A 39 -8.05 -7.82 -24.05
C PRO A 39 -7.46 -8.06 -22.64
N ARG A 40 -7.49 -7.02 -21.81
CA ARG A 40 -7.08 -7.10 -20.41
C ARG A 40 -8.29 -6.99 -19.49
N ARG A 41 -8.24 -7.67 -18.37
CA ARG A 41 -9.33 -7.69 -17.38
C ARG A 41 -8.76 -7.32 -16.01
N PRO A 42 -8.81 -6.03 -15.61
CA PRO A 42 -8.50 -5.65 -14.23
C PRO A 42 -9.48 -6.31 -13.27
N ASP A 43 -9.03 -6.52 -12.04
CA ASP A 43 -9.87 -7.07 -10.96
C ASP A 43 -11.04 -6.15 -10.62
N GLY A 44 -10.87 -4.85 -10.85
CA GLY A 44 -12.01 -3.95 -10.83
C GLY A 44 -11.81 -2.58 -11.45
N VAL A 45 -12.91 -1.85 -11.47
CA VAL A 45 -12.99 -0.44 -11.85
C VAL A 45 -13.74 0.30 -10.76
N VAL A 46 -13.19 1.42 -10.30
CA VAL A 46 -13.87 2.35 -9.38
C VAL A 46 -14.25 3.59 -10.18
N ARG A 47 -15.47 4.07 -9.98
CA ARG A 47 -15.98 5.30 -10.57
C ARG A 47 -16.62 6.14 -9.48
N VAL A 48 -16.22 7.41 -9.39
CA VAL A 48 -16.75 8.36 -8.40
C VAL A 48 -17.21 9.61 -9.13
N GLU A 49 -18.49 9.95 -8.96
CA GLU A 49 -19.10 11.11 -9.63
C GLU A 49 -19.48 12.18 -8.62
N ARG A 50 -19.07 13.43 -8.88
CA ARG A 50 -19.44 14.60 -8.07
C ARG A 50 -19.65 15.81 -8.96
N ALA A 51 -20.83 16.43 -8.87
CA ALA A 51 -21.17 17.66 -9.59
C ALA A 51 -20.84 17.59 -11.10
N GLY A 52 -21.20 16.48 -11.74
CA GLY A 52 -20.97 16.25 -13.17
C GLY A 52 -19.52 15.95 -13.57
N LYS A 53 -18.59 15.90 -12.60
CA LYS A 53 -17.21 15.44 -12.85
C LYS A 53 -17.05 13.99 -12.44
N LEU A 54 -16.30 13.25 -13.26
CA LEU A 54 -15.99 11.85 -13.06
C LEU A 54 -14.55 11.68 -12.62
N TRP A 55 -14.33 10.75 -11.71
CA TRP A 55 -13.02 10.19 -11.38
C TRP A 55 -13.11 8.67 -11.48
N THR A 56 -12.14 8.05 -12.13
CA THR A 56 -12.12 6.63 -12.44
C THR A 56 -10.74 6.04 -12.18
N ALA A 57 -10.73 4.80 -11.68
CA ALA A 57 -9.51 4.06 -11.43
C ALA A 57 -9.66 2.60 -11.85
N LEU A 58 -8.60 2.04 -12.44
CA LEU A 58 -8.45 0.59 -12.60
C LEU A 58 -7.84 0.01 -11.32
N VAL A 59 -8.29 -1.18 -10.92
CA VAL A 59 -7.79 -1.86 -9.72
C VAL A 59 -7.21 -3.22 -10.09
N GLU A 60 -6.00 -3.48 -9.64
CA GLU A 60 -5.34 -4.80 -9.71
C GLU A 60 -4.97 -5.24 -8.29
N THR A 61 -5.37 -6.45 -7.92
CA THR A 61 -5.29 -6.97 -6.56
C THR A 61 -4.46 -8.25 -6.53
N LYS A 62 -3.63 -8.39 -5.50
CA LYS A 62 -2.91 -9.61 -5.17
C LYS A 62 -3.16 -9.97 -3.71
N THR A 63 -3.43 -11.24 -3.49
CA THR A 63 -3.43 -11.86 -2.16
C THR A 63 -2.28 -12.86 -2.07
N ASN A 64 -1.98 -13.28 -0.85
CA ASN A 64 -0.83 -14.12 -0.52
C ASN A 64 0.50 -13.46 -0.92
N GLY A 65 1.54 -14.25 -1.15
CA GLY A 65 2.86 -13.79 -1.60
C GLY A 65 2.96 -13.55 -3.11
N ASN A 66 1.84 -13.35 -3.82
CA ASN A 66 1.86 -13.16 -5.28
C ASN A 66 2.34 -11.74 -5.61
N ALA A 67 3.45 -11.63 -6.32
CA ALA A 67 3.97 -10.34 -6.77
C ALA A 67 3.06 -9.68 -7.82
N LEU A 68 2.99 -8.35 -7.76
CA LEU A 68 2.45 -7.54 -8.84
C LEU A 68 3.39 -7.64 -10.06
N LYS A 69 2.84 -7.97 -11.23
CA LYS A 69 3.64 -8.15 -12.44
C LYS A 69 3.82 -6.82 -13.19
N PRO A 70 5.05 -6.34 -13.43
CA PRO A 70 5.28 -5.07 -14.12
C PRO A 70 4.55 -4.94 -15.46
N ASP A 71 4.60 -5.97 -16.30
CA ASP A 71 3.93 -5.96 -17.61
C ASP A 71 2.40 -5.84 -17.49
N GLN A 72 1.82 -6.45 -16.45
CA GLN A 72 0.38 -6.39 -16.20
C GLN A 72 -0.03 -4.97 -15.78
N VAL A 73 0.70 -4.37 -14.84
CA VAL A 73 0.44 -3.00 -14.39
C VAL A 73 0.70 -1.99 -15.51
N GLN A 74 1.76 -2.18 -16.31
CA GLN A 74 2.07 -1.36 -17.48
C GLN A 74 0.91 -1.37 -18.49
N ALA A 75 0.33 -2.53 -18.77
CA ALA A 75 -0.80 -2.64 -19.68
C ALA A 75 -2.02 -1.84 -19.16
N TYR A 76 -2.29 -1.87 -17.85
CA TYR A 76 -3.36 -1.05 -17.27
C TYR A 76 -3.05 0.43 -17.30
N MET A 77 -1.80 0.85 -17.06
CA MET A 77 -1.38 2.24 -17.20
C MET A 77 -1.59 2.74 -18.64
N ASP A 78 -1.31 1.89 -19.63
CA ASP A 78 -1.56 2.21 -21.04
C ASP A 78 -3.04 2.30 -21.39
N ILE A 79 -3.85 1.39 -20.88
CA ILE A 79 -5.31 1.43 -21.06
C ILE A 79 -5.89 2.68 -20.40
N ALA A 80 -5.50 2.96 -19.16
CA ALA A 80 -5.92 4.11 -18.40
C ALA A 80 -5.63 5.41 -19.16
N ALA A 81 -4.41 5.56 -19.66
CA ALA A 81 -4.00 6.78 -20.37
C ALA A 81 -4.74 6.97 -21.70
N ARG A 82 -5.02 5.88 -22.43
CA ARG A 82 -5.75 5.92 -23.71
C ARG A 82 -7.24 6.21 -23.52
N ARG A 83 -7.82 5.76 -22.40
CA ARG A 83 -9.27 5.86 -22.14
C ARG A 83 -9.64 6.98 -21.17
N GLY A 84 -8.65 7.75 -20.70
CA GLY A 84 -8.88 8.90 -19.83
C GLY A 84 -9.20 8.52 -18.39
N TYR A 85 -8.71 7.38 -17.88
CA TYR A 85 -8.79 7.09 -16.45
C TYR A 85 -7.79 7.95 -15.68
N GLU A 86 -8.16 8.32 -14.46
CA GLU A 86 -7.36 9.16 -13.58
C GLU A 86 -6.25 8.36 -12.88
N ALA A 87 -6.52 7.09 -12.57
CA ALA A 87 -5.57 6.27 -11.82
C ALA A 87 -5.56 4.77 -12.18
N VAL A 88 -4.45 4.13 -11.84
CA VAL A 88 -4.36 2.68 -11.59
C VAL A 88 -4.00 2.49 -10.12
N ILE A 89 -4.75 1.67 -9.41
CA ILE A 89 -4.52 1.32 -8.01
C ILE A 89 -4.13 -0.14 -7.95
N THR A 90 -2.95 -0.40 -7.40
CA THR A 90 -2.52 -1.76 -7.06
C THR A 90 -2.82 -2.04 -5.60
N LEU A 91 -3.24 -3.26 -5.28
CA LEU A 91 -3.54 -3.71 -3.93
C LEU A 91 -2.79 -5.01 -3.62
N SER A 92 -1.92 -5.04 -2.63
CA SER A 92 -1.23 -6.26 -2.21
C SER A 92 -0.97 -6.32 -0.69
N ASN A 93 -0.26 -7.35 -0.24
CA ASN A 93 0.18 -7.45 1.15
C ASN A 93 1.39 -6.55 1.48
N ASP A 94 2.06 -6.01 0.46
CA ASP A 94 3.24 -5.19 0.65
C ASP A 94 2.83 -3.76 0.99
N VAL A 95 3.55 -3.13 1.92
CA VAL A 95 3.37 -1.71 2.19
C VAL A 95 4.30 -0.91 1.29
N ALA A 96 3.75 0.06 0.56
CA ALA A 96 4.56 0.95 -0.26
C ALA A 96 5.46 1.83 0.62
N LEU A 97 6.70 2.00 0.19
CA LEU A 97 7.65 2.88 0.85
C LEU A 97 7.91 4.11 -0.01
N ASP A 98 8.23 5.22 0.65
CA ASP A 98 8.62 6.44 -0.05
C ASP A 98 9.89 6.22 -0.88
N GLY A 99 9.88 6.70 -2.12
CA GLY A 99 10.97 6.52 -3.08
C GLY A 99 11.26 5.07 -3.51
N SER A 100 10.42 4.09 -3.15
CA SER A 100 10.59 2.68 -3.55
C SER A 100 9.25 2.12 -4.04
N PRO A 101 8.94 2.31 -5.35
CA PRO A 101 7.69 1.79 -5.92
C PRO A 101 7.70 0.26 -5.89
N LEU A 102 6.57 -0.36 -5.59
CA LEU A 102 6.45 -1.82 -5.61
C LEU A 102 6.47 -2.40 -7.02
N VAL A 103 6.18 -1.57 -8.03
CA VAL A 103 6.18 -1.96 -9.43
C VAL A 103 6.72 -0.81 -10.26
N ASP A 104 7.77 -1.09 -11.02
CA ASP A 104 8.30 -0.15 -12.00
C ASP A 104 7.45 -0.15 -13.26
N VAL A 105 6.92 1.03 -13.61
CA VAL A 105 6.21 1.26 -14.86
C VAL A 105 6.83 2.43 -15.61
N ARG A 106 6.85 2.32 -16.93
CA ARG A 106 7.28 3.39 -17.82
C ARG A 106 6.14 4.39 -17.95
N ILE A 107 6.42 5.63 -17.54
CA ILE A 107 5.51 6.76 -17.67
C ILE A 107 5.97 7.61 -18.86
N ASP A 108 5.18 7.64 -19.94
CA ASP A 108 5.46 8.54 -21.07
C ASP A 108 4.96 9.95 -20.76
N GLY A 109 5.88 10.83 -20.36
CA GLY A 109 5.59 12.23 -20.01
C GLY A 109 5.04 13.09 -21.14
N ARG A 110 5.07 12.61 -22.40
CA ARG A 110 4.47 13.32 -23.55
C ARG A 110 2.96 13.17 -23.63
N ARG A 111 2.37 12.22 -22.89
CA ARG A 111 0.92 11.99 -22.92
C ARG A 111 0.18 13.18 -22.30
N LYS A 112 -0.86 13.64 -22.99
CA LYS A 112 -1.74 14.72 -22.50
C LYS A 112 -2.50 14.31 -21.23
N HIS A 113 -2.98 13.07 -21.18
CA HIS A 113 -3.62 12.50 -19.99
C HIS A 113 -2.58 11.84 -19.11
N LYS A 114 -2.40 12.41 -17.91
CA LYS A 114 -1.53 11.85 -16.87
C LYS A 114 -2.35 10.90 -16.00
N VAL A 115 -1.89 9.66 -15.90
CA VAL A 115 -2.47 8.63 -15.03
C VAL A 115 -1.59 8.51 -13.80
N ALA A 116 -2.19 8.54 -12.62
CA ALA A 116 -1.47 8.26 -11.37
C ALA A 116 -1.40 6.75 -11.12
N LEU A 117 -0.24 6.24 -10.74
CA LEU A 117 -0.09 4.89 -10.18
C LEU A 117 -0.08 5.01 -8.66
N TRP A 118 -1.05 4.36 -8.02
CA TRP A 118 -1.14 4.29 -6.56
C TRP A 118 -1.01 2.84 -6.10
N HIS A 119 -0.58 2.70 -4.86
CA HIS A 119 -0.55 1.43 -4.17
C HIS A 119 -1.28 1.54 -2.84
N LEU A 120 -2.01 0.49 -2.50
CA LEU A 120 -2.70 0.30 -1.23
C LEU A 120 -2.32 -1.08 -0.70
N SER A 121 -1.99 -1.18 0.58
CA SER A 121 -1.77 -2.47 1.23
C SER A 121 -3.05 -3.00 1.89
N TRP A 122 -3.18 -4.32 2.02
CA TRP A 122 -4.25 -4.92 2.83
C TRP A 122 -4.20 -4.46 4.30
N ALA A 123 -3.00 -4.17 4.82
CA ALA A 123 -2.83 -3.60 6.16
C ALA A 123 -3.46 -2.20 6.27
N GLU A 124 -3.35 -1.35 5.23
CA GLU A 124 -4.03 -0.06 5.18
C GLU A 124 -5.55 -0.22 5.08
N VAL A 125 -6.04 -1.17 4.27
CA VAL A 125 -7.48 -1.46 4.16
C VAL A 125 -8.05 -1.84 5.53
N VAL A 126 -7.40 -2.76 6.24
CA VAL A 126 -7.78 -3.18 7.59
C VAL A 126 -7.73 -2.01 8.56
N HIS A 127 -6.65 -1.24 8.56
CA HIS A 127 -6.51 -0.06 9.43
C HIS A 127 -7.66 0.93 9.23
N GLN A 128 -7.99 1.27 7.98
CA GLN A 128 -9.07 2.22 7.69
C GLN A 128 -10.45 1.70 8.12
N ALA A 129 -10.70 0.40 7.98
CA ALA A 129 -11.93 -0.23 8.46
C ALA A 129 -12.01 -0.26 10.00
N GLN A 130 -10.90 -0.57 10.68
CA GLN A 130 -10.81 -0.52 12.15
C GLN A 130 -11.07 0.88 12.69
N MET A 131 -10.49 1.92 12.07
CA MET A 131 -10.71 3.32 12.46
C MET A 131 -12.20 3.69 12.40
N LEU A 132 -12.90 3.32 11.33
CA LEU A 132 -14.34 3.58 11.20
C LEU A 132 -15.16 2.83 12.25
N ILE A 133 -14.92 1.52 12.43
CA ILE A 133 -15.76 0.71 13.30
C ILE A 133 -15.54 1.02 14.79
N ARG A 134 -14.28 1.21 15.20
CA ARG A 134 -13.92 1.24 16.62
C ARG A 134 -13.87 2.65 17.20
N HIS A 135 -13.58 3.67 16.38
CA HIS A 135 -13.18 4.97 16.90
C HIS A 135 -14.02 6.14 16.36
N GLU A 136 -14.50 6.07 15.12
CA GLU A 136 -15.18 7.20 14.48
C GLU A 136 -16.68 7.01 14.22
N GLY A 137 -17.10 5.75 14.05
CA GLY A 137 -18.46 5.39 13.66
C GLY A 137 -18.72 5.47 12.16
N VAL A 138 -19.88 4.95 11.77
CA VAL A 138 -20.42 4.98 10.40
C VAL A 138 -21.90 5.35 10.43
N GLY A 139 -22.47 5.73 9.29
CA GLY A 139 -23.78 6.35 9.21
C GLY A 139 -24.96 5.48 9.66
N ASN A 140 -24.83 4.15 9.67
CA ASN A 140 -25.87 3.25 10.16
C ASN A 140 -25.34 1.85 10.54
N ALA A 141 -26.20 1.05 11.18
CA ALA A 141 -25.87 -0.30 11.62
C ALA A 141 -25.55 -1.28 10.47
N ALA A 142 -26.16 -1.11 9.29
CA ALA A 142 -25.88 -1.97 8.14
C ALA A 142 -24.46 -1.71 7.58
N HIS A 143 -24.02 -0.45 7.56
CA HIS A 143 -22.65 -0.10 7.20
C HIS A 143 -21.65 -0.70 8.20
N ALA A 144 -21.96 -0.61 9.50
CA ALA A 144 -21.10 -1.16 10.55
C ALA A 144 -20.96 -2.68 10.40
N TRP A 145 -22.10 -3.36 10.20
CA TRP A 145 -22.14 -4.80 9.98
C TRP A 145 -21.34 -5.22 8.74
N LEU A 146 -21.54 -4.57 7.59
CA LEU A 146 -20.79 -4.89 6.36
C LEU A 146 -19.27 -4.69 6.51
N LEU A 147 -18.83 -3.64 7.20
CA LEU A 147 -17.40 -3.44 7.47
C LEU A 147 -16.86 -4.48 8.45
N GLN A 148 -17.68 -4.92 9.42
CA GLN A 148 -17.27 -5.94 10.38
C GLN A 148 -17.09 -7.30 9.69
N GLU A 149 -17.98 -7.66 8.78
CA GLU A 149 -17.85 -8.86 7.93
C GLU A 149 -16.60 -8.77 7.04
N LEU A 150 -16.32 -7.60 6.45
CA LEU A 150 -15.08 -7.40 5.70
C LEU A 150 -13.85 -7.60 6.58
N LEU A 151 -13.82 -7.02 7.79
CA LEU A 151 -12.71 -7.21 8.73
C LEU A 151 -12.55 -8.67 9.11
N HIS A 152 -13.65 -9.38 9.41
CA HIS A 152 -13.62 -10.80 9.73
C HIS A 152 -13.01 -11.61 8.58
N TYR A 153 -13.43 -11.35 7.34
CA TYR A 153 -12.85 -11.97 6.16
C TYR A 153 -11.35 -11.67 6.02
N LEU A 154 -10.94 -10.40 6.10
CA LEU A 154 -9.54 -10.00 5.90
C LEU A 154 -8.62 -10.59 6.97
N GLN A 155 -9.10 -10.72 8.21
CA GLN A 155 -8.35 -11.26 9.34
C GLN A 155 -8.34 -12.80 9.40
N HIS A 156 -9.18 -13.47 8.62
CA HIS A 156 -9.22 -14.92 8.56
C HIS A 156 -7.91 -15.49 8.02
N GLU A 157 -7.36 -16.55 8.64
CA GLU A 157 -6.06 -17.18 8.30
C GLU A 157 -5.92 -17.65 6.84
N ASN A 158 -7.05 -17.89 6.16
CA ASN A 158 -7.10 -18.34 4.77
C ASN A 158 -7.45 -17.21 3.78
N SER A 159 -7.52 -15.95 4.22
CA SER A 159 -7.85 -14.81 3.35
C SER A 159 -6.71 -14.45 2.39
N GLY A 160 -5.47 -14.78 2.77
CA GLY A 160 -4.28 -14.34 2.08
C GLY A 160 -4.02 -12.84 2.22
N CYS A 161 -4.71 -12.14 3.12
CA CYS A 161 -4.61 -10.68 3.33
C CYS A 161 -3.83 -10.33 4.62
N HIS A 162 -2.76 -11.08 4.90
CA HIS A 162 -2.04 -11.06 6.17
C HIS A 162 -1.01 -9.93 6.32
N GLY A 163 -0.87 -9.06 5.30
CA GLY A 163 0.18 -8.04 5.26
C GLY A 163 1.57 -8.66 5.14
N PHE A 164 2.59 -8.00 5.68
CA PHE A 164 3.99 -8.41 5.75
C PHE A 164 4.15 -9.88 6.19
N GLN A 165 4.79 -10.67 5.33
CA GLN A 165 4.94 -12.11 5.52
C GLN A 165 6.35 -12.50 5.99
N ASN A 166 7.39 -11.93 5.40
CA ASN A 166 8.77 -12.30 5.68
C ASN A 166 9.76 -11.20 5.23
N MET A 167 11.01 -11.35 5.66
CA MET A 167 12.12 -10.42 5.39
C MET A 167 12.74 -10.56 3.97
N GLY A 168 12.16 -11.37 3.09
CA GLY A 168 12.64 -11.59 1.73
C GLY A 168 13.79 -12.60 1.63
N ALA A 169 14.24 -12.84 0.39
CA ALA A 169 15.29 -13.82 0.09
C ALA A 169 16.67 -13.37 0.60
N ALA A 170 16.91 -12.06 0.72
CA ALA A 170 18.15 -11.49 1.23
C ALA A 170 18.38 -11.73 2.73
N TRP A 171 17.32 -12.02 3.51
CA TRP A 171 17.41 -12.15 4.96
C TRP A 171 18.40 -13.21 5.44
N VAL A 172 18.31 -14.43 4.92
CA VAL A 172 19.19 -15.53 5.34
C VAL A 172 20.65 -15.28 4.95
N PRO A 173 20.97 -14.85 3.72
CA PRO A 173 22.33 -14.44 3.35
C PRO A 173 22.90 -13.31 4.22
N VAL A 174 22.11 -12.28 4.52
CA VAL A 174 22.56 -11.15 5.38
C VAL A 174 22.85 -11.63 6.80
N ARG A 175 21.95 -12.42 7.40
CA ARG A 175 22.17 -12.96 8.75
C ARG A 175 23.43 -13.83 8.83
N ARG A 176 23.64 -14.72 7.85
CA ARG A 176 24.87 -15.52 7.76
C ARG A 176 26.10 -14.65 7.56
N GLY A 177 25.99 -13.61 6.73
CA GLY A 177 27.08 -12.65 6.52
C GLY A 177 27.48 -11.92 7.80
N ILE A 178 26.53 -11.61 8.67
CA ILE A 178 26.80 -11.04 10.01
C ILE A 178 27.48 -12.08 10.90
N ASP A 179 26.92 -13.30 10.98
CA ASP A 179 27.46 -14.39 11.81
C ASP A 179 28.90 -14.77 11.42
N ASP A 180 29.19 -14.77 10.11
CA ASP A 180 30.49 -15.12 9.52
C ASP A 180 31.44 -13.91 9.40
N GLU A 181 31.03 -12.71 9.83
CA GLU A 181 31.78 -11.44 9.69
C GLU A 181 32.19 -11.11 8.23
N THR A 182 31.33 -11.45 7.26
CA THR A 182 31.56 -11.25 5.82
C THR A 182 30.62 -10.23 5.17
N LEU A 183 29.65 -9.69 5.91
CA LEU A 183 28.78 -8.63 5.40
C LEU A 183 29.54 -7.30 5.32
N CYS A 184 29.54 -6.68 4.14
CA CYS A 184 30.26 -5.43 3.89
C CYS A 184 29.31 -4.23 3.77
N GLN A 185 29.83 -3.03 4.04
CA GLN A 185 29.14 -1.78 3.70
C GLN A 185 28.83 -1.71 2.20
N GLY A 186 27.68 -1.13 1.85
CA GLY A 186 27.20 -1.05 0.47
C GLY A 186 26.65 -2.36 -0.12
N ASP A 187 26.51 -3.43 0.67
CA ASP A 187 25.89 -4.68 0.19
C ASP A 187 24.40 -4.46 -0.16
N ALA A 188 24.04 -4.69 -1.42
CA ALA A 188 22.67 -4.52 -1.90
C ALA A 188 21.65 -5.41 -1.16
N ARG A 189 22.08 -6.56 -0.63
CA ARG A 189 21.21 -7.45 0.17
C ARG A 189 20.85 -6.82 1.52
N ALA A 190 21.77 -6.07 2.12
CA ALA A 190 21.48 -5.34 3.35
C ALA A 190 20.43 -4.25 3.10
N LEU A 191 20.51 -3.55 1.96
CA LEU A 191 19.51 -2.57 1.54
C LEU A 191 18.11 -3.19 1.40
N GLU A 192 17.99 -4.36 0.75
CA GLU A 192 16.72 -5.09 0.64
C GLU A 192 16.15 -5.47 2.03
N VAL A 193 17.01 -5.91 2.95
CA VAL A 193 16.61 -6.21 4.34
C VAL A 193 16.11 -4.95 5.06
N ILE A 194 16.74 -3.80 4.87
CA ILE A 194 16.28 -2.51 5.43
C ILE A 194 14.93 -2.10 4.87
N GLU A 195 14.69 -2.27 3.56
CA GLU A 195 13.37 -2.01 3.00
C GLU A 195 12.30 -2.91 3.62
N ASN A 196 12.56 -4.21 3.73
CA ASN A 196 11.60 -5.13 4.35
C ASN A 196 11.39 -4.82 5.84
N TRP A 197 12.43 -4.38 6.55
CA TRP A 197 12.30 -3.87 7.92
C TRP A 197 11.40 -2.63 7.98
N GLU A 198 11.59 -1.64 7.10
CA GLU A 198 10.71 -0.46 7.03
C GLU A 198 9.25 -0.85 6.75
N ARG A 199 9.00 -1.84 5.86
CA ARG A 199 7.65 -2.37 5.57
C ARG A 199 7.00 -2.99 6.81
N LEU A 200 7.76 -3.81 7.54
CA LEU A 200 7.31 -4.40 8.81
C LEU A 200 6.94 -3.32 9.84
N VAL A 201 7.82 -2.34 10.04
CA VAL A 201 7.59 -1.25 11.01
C VAL A 201 6.35 -0.43 10.63
N ARG A 202 6.16 -0.15 9.34
CA ARG A 202 4.94 0.53 8.84
C ARG A 202 3.68 -0.27 9.16
N GLN A 203 3.70 -1.59 8.96
CA GLN A 203 2.58 -2.45 9.31
C GLN A 203 2.29 -2.46 10.81
N VAL A 204 3.33 -2.51 11.65
CA VAL A 204 3.18 -2.39 13.11
C VAL A 204 2.49 -1.08 13.48
N CYS A 205 2.90 0.04 12.85
CA CYS A 205 2.27 1.34 13.07
C CYS A 205 0.79 1.34 12.64
N LEU A 206 0.44 0.78 11.49
CA LEU A 206 -0.95 0.68 11.03
C LEU A 206 -1.81 -0.12 12.00
N ARG A 207 -1.29 -1.26 12.48
CA ARG A 207 -1.99 -2.11 13.45
C ARG A 207 -2.18 -1.38 14.78
N LEU A 208 -1.11 -0.81 15.35
CA LEU A 208 -1.21 -0.05 16.60
C LEU A 208 -2.16 1.14 16.46
N GLY A 209 -2.13 1.85 15.34
CA GLY A 209 -3.05 2.97 15.11
C GLY A 209 -4.51 2.53 15.03
N GLY A 210 -4.79 1.39 14.39
CA GLY A 210 -6.14 0.81 14.34
C GLY A 210 -6.66 0.35 15.69
N GLU A 211 -5.78 -0.18 16.56
CA GLU A 211 -6.12 -0.56 17.93
C GLU A 211 -6.35 0.66 18.83
N LEU A 212 -5.49 1.67 18.73
CA LEU A 212 -5.49 2.84 19.61
C LEU A 212 -6.44 3.97 19.18
N GLY A 213 -6.86 3.99 17.91
CA GLY A 213 -7.64 5.11 17.36
C GLY A 213 -6.81 6.38 17.18
N GLN A 214 -5.49 6.26 17.22
CA GLN A 214 -4.53 7.36 17.12
C GLN A 214 -3.59 7.11 15.96
N LYS A 215 -3.08 8.18 15.36
CA LYS A 215 -2.08 8.05 14.30
C LYS A 215 -0.75 7.59 14.91
N VAL A 216 -0.25 6.47 14.42
CA VAL A 216 1.07 5.95 14.79
C VAL A 216 1.97 5.97 13.57
N LEU A 217 3.19 6.49 13.70
CA LEU A 217 4.14 6.61 12.61
C LEU A 217 5.55 6.22 13.04
N PRO A 218 6.37 5.63 12.14
CA PRO A 218 7.79 5.48 12.41
C PRO A 218 8.45 6.84 12.55
N VAL A 219 9.34 6.96 13.53
CA VAL A 219 10.18 8.13 13.71
C VAL A 219 11.26 8.12 12.63
N GLN A 220 11.29 9.18 11.83
CA GLN A 220 12.37 9.42 10.88
C GLN A 220 13.21 10.58 11.41
N ARG A 221 14.43 10.30 11.86
CA ARG A 221 15.38 11.29 12.40
C ARG A 221 16.23 11.96 11.32
N ALA A 222 15.77 11.95 10.07
CA ALA A 222 16.46 12.59 8.96
C ALA A 222 16.00 14.04 8.77
N ARG A 223 16.86 14.87 8.17
CA ARG A 223 16.47 16.23 7.77
C ARG A 223 15.28 16.15 6.82
N ARG A 224 14.31 17.05 7.00
CA ARG A 224 13.12 17.12 6.13
C ARG A 224 13.57 17.28 4.67
N GLY A 225 13.13 16.38 3.80
CA GLY A 225 13.50 16.36 2.37
C GLY A 225 14.75 15.54 2.03
N SER A 226 15.31 14.77 2.96
CA SER A 226 16.36 13.78 2.65
C SER A 226 15.84 12.71 1.70
N ASP A 227 16.65 12.32 0.71
CA ASP A 227 16.37 11.20 -0.19
C ASP A 227 16.16 9.89 0.62
N PRO A 228 15.00 9.21 0.48
CA PRO A 228 14.75 7.93 1.15
C PRO A 228 15.80 6.87 0.84
N GLY A 229 16.35 6.84 -0.37
CA GLY A 229 17.38 5.88 -0.79
C GLY A 229 18.69 6.06 -0.04
N VAL A 230 19.13 7.32 0.13
CA VAL A 230 20.34 7.64 0.92
C VAL A 230 20.14 7.22 2.37
N ARG A 231 18.99 7.51 2.98
CA ARG A 231 18.69 7.10 4.35
C ARG A 231 18.73 5.57 4.52
N ARG A 232 18.19 4.81 3.56
CA ARG A 232 18.20 3.35 3.64
C ARG A 232 19.60 2.78 3.46
N ALA A 233 20.42 3.38 2.60
CA ALA A 233 21.83 3.02 2.47
C ALA A 233 22.58 3.23 3.80
N GLU A 234 22.39 4.38 4.46
CA GLU A 234 22.97 4.64 5.79
C GLU A 234 22.52 3.61 6.83
N LEU A 235 21.23 3.26 6.85
CA LEU A 235 20.72 2.21 7.75
C LEU A 235 21.27 0.82 7.43
N ALA A 236 21.53 0.52 6.16
CA ALA A 236 22.15 -0.74 5.74
C ALA A 236 23.59 -0.82 6.22
N ASP A 237 24.35 0.28 6.11
CA ASP A 237 25.72 0.34 6.63
C ASP A 237 25.74 0.20 8.17
N HIS A 238 24.80 0.83 8.88
CA HIS A 238 24.65 0.64 10.34
C HIS A 238 24.31 -0.81 10.70
N LEU A 239 23.50 -1.50 9.89
CA LEU A 239 23.21 -2.92 10.08
C LEU A 239 24.49 -3.75 9.89
N CYS A 240 25.32 -3.44 8.89
CA CYS A 240 26.60 -4.12 8.69
C CYS A 240 27.55 -3.93 9.87
N GLU A 241 27.62 -2.72 10.43
CA GLU A 241 28.52 -2.40 11.55
C GLU A 241 28.05 -2.95 12.89
N GLN A 242 26.75 -2.89 13.18
CA GLN A 242 26.20 -3.19 14.51
C GLN A 242 25.52 -4.55 14.59
N GLY A 243 25.16 -5.16 13.46
CA GLY A 243 24.37 -6.39 13.40
C GLY A 243 22.96 -6.24 13.99
N ARG A 244 22.40 -5.01 14.00
CA ARG A 244 21.12 -4.71 14.66
C ARG A 244 20.18 -3.90 13.78
N LEU A 245 18.91 -4.29 13.80
CA LEU A 245 17.80 -3.51 13.27
C LEU A 245 17.07 -2.83 14.42
N ASN A 246 16.87 -1.52 14.31
CA ASN A 246 16.13 -0.73 15.29
C ASN A 246 15.02 0.06 14.60
N ALA A 247 13.97 0.35 15.34
CA ALA A 247 12.91 1.26 14.92
C ALA A 247 12.36 1.98 16.14
N GLU A 248 12.00 3.24 15.96
CA GLU A 248 11.27 4.01 16.95
C GLU A 248 9.93 4.42 16.34
N ILE A 249 8.88 4.43 17.14
CA ILE A 249 7.53 4.83 16.72
C ILE A 249 7.03 5.98 17.58
N ARG A 250 6.22 6.83 16.96
CA ARG A 250 5.54 7.95 17.61
C ARG A 250 4.04 7.76 17.53
N ILE A 251 3.39 7.86 18.68
CA ILE A 251 1.93 7.90 18.80
C ILE A 251 1.52 9.36 18.91
N GLU A 252 0.68 9.84 17.99
CA GLU A 252 0.16 11.19 18.03
C GLU A 252 -0.59 11.44 19.37
N GLY A 253 -0.36 12.61 19.97
CA GLY A 253 -0.94 12.96 21.28
C GLY A 253 -0.21 12.40 22.51
N THR A 254 0.83 11.57 22.35
CA THR A 254 1.62 11.03 23.48
C THR A 254 2.99 11.71 23.58
N PRO A 255 3.50 12.02 24.79
CA PRO A 255 4.88 12.47 24.95
C PRO A 255 5.89 11.33 24.73
N GLY A 256 6.93 11.58 23.93
CA GLY A 256 8.04 10.63 23.73
C GLY A 256 7.93 9.75 22.47
N VAL A 257 8.81 8.76 22.40
CA VAL A 257 8.89 7.73 21.35
C VAL A 257 9.00 6.36 22.02
N LEU A 258 8.48 5.32 21.36
CA LEU A 258 8.62 3.92 21.77
C LEU A 258 9.64 3.20 20.89
#